data_AF-A0A7C4BCY0-F1
#
_entry.id   AF-A0A7C4BCY0-F1
#
_cell.length_a   1.000
_cell.length_b   1.000
_cell.length_c   1.000
_cell.angle_alpha   90.00
_cell.angle_beta   90.00
_cell.angle_gamma   90.00
#
_symmetry.space_group_name_H-M   'P 1'
#
loop_
_entity.id
_entity.type
_entity.pdbx_description
1 polymer ?
#
loop_
_entity_poly.entity_id
_entity_poly.type
_entity_poly.pdbx_seq_one_letter_code
_entity_poly.pdbx_strand_id
1 'polypeptide(L)'
;MNGLKFDDSLVELLASTAFEAPSIFDISNPPIISNDIVKKLVEVYMDEAIDFIMSLGVKPLLASFLAEDIYALCNEDSLLFIGRFLGGLVPATHIYKHRALCKSNLFLHSHPVPLPIPSPEDIVSATQIGYGVECVVSKISSRRAMLTCIEPFTDWSKVIASYDDIVEKVLSVARYVVIIDGSDMAFLPMPSVDEVFSLLSSFKKVLEPYAKVLYVDIDLSKKAFIY
;
A
#
# COMPACT_ATOMS: atom_id res chain seq x y z
N MET A 1 14.91 -20.26 7.61
CA MET A 1 15.46 -19.13 6.84
C MET A 1 16.06 -18.16 7.85
N ASN A 2 17.23 -17.56 7.58
CA ASN A 2 17.71 -16.45 8.40
C ASN A 2 16.86 -15.24 8.04
N GLY A 3 16.04 -14.76 8.98
CA GLY A 3 15.18 -13.61 8.75
C GLY A 3 15.98 -12.33 8.50
N LEU A 4 15.35 -11.37 7.82
CA LEU A 4 15.91 -10.05 7.56
C LEU A 4 16.01 -9.28 8.88
N LYS A 5 17.24 -8.92 9.25
CA LYS A 5 17.45 -7.95 10.32
C LYS A 5 17.24 -6.56 9.71
N PHE A 6 16.12 -5.94 10.07
CA PHE A 6 15.91 -4.51 9.88
C PHE A 6 16.88 -3.76 10.80
N ASP A 7 18.12 -3.59 10.37
CA ASP A 7 19.08 -2.68 10.99
C ASP A 7 18.84 -1.24 10.50
N ASP A 8 19.53 -0.30 11.14
CA ASP A 8 19.34 1.13 10.93
C ASP A 8 19.60 1.51 9.46
N SER A 9 20.63 0.94 8.82
CA SER A 9 20.99 1.19 7.42
C SER A 9 19.88 0.74 6.46
N LEU A 10 19.34 -0.46 6.65
CA LEU A 10 18.24 -0.95 5.82
C LEU A 10 16.97 -0.12 6.03
N VAL A 11 16.65 0.24 7.26
CA VAL A 11 15.48 1.08 7.56
C VAL A 11 15.62 2.46 6.90
N GLU A 12 16.79 3.09 6.98
CA GLU A 12 17.11 4.35 6.30
C GLU A 12 16.87 4.24 4.80
N LEU A 13 17.40 3.18 4.20
CA LEU A 13 17.30 2.93 2.78
C LEU A 13 15.83 2.75 2.33
N LEU A 14 15.04 1.94 3.05
CA LEU A 14 13.62 1.75 2.76
C LEU A 14 12.83 3.05 2.96
N ALA A 15 13.07 3.78 4.06
CA ALA A 15 12.39 5.03 4.37
C ALA A 15 12.66 6.13 3.33
N SER A 16 13.83 6.11 2.68
CA SER A 16 14.17 7.07 1.63
C SER A 16 13.22 7.04 0.43
N THR A 17 12.54 5.93 0.17
CA THR A 17 11.57 5.81 -0.93
C THR A 17 10.32 6.66 -0.71
N ALA A 18 10.00 7.01 0.55
CA ALA A 18 8.81 7.78 0.89
C ALA A 18 8.79 9.20 0.30
N PHE A 19 9.97 9.78 0.03
CA PHE A 19 10.07 11.14 -0.51
C PHE A 19 9.60 11.22 -1.97
N GLU A 20 9.77 10.16 -2.74
CA GLU A 20 9.45 10.10 -4.16
C GLU A 20 8.12 9.37 -4.45
N ALA A 21 7.60 8.63 -3.45
CA ALA A 21 6.37 7.86 -3.57
C ALA A 21 5.19 8.70 -4.11
N PRO A 22 4.45 8.20 -5.12
CA PRO A 22 3.26 8.87 -5.65
C PRO A 22 2.20 9.01 -4.56
N SER A 23 1.37 10.06 -4.62
CA SER A 23 0.32 10.25 -3.63
C SER A 23 -0.88 11.05 -4.13
N ILE A 24 -2.04 10.70 -3.59
CA ILE A 24 -3.31 11.42 -3.75
C ILE A 24 -3.22 12.86 -3.22
N PHE A 25 -2.31 13.12 -2.28
CA PHE A 25 -2.09 14.46 -1.73
C PHE A 25 -1.40 15.41 -2.71
N ASP A 26 -0.83 14.90 -3.81
CA ASP A 26 -0.23 15.72 -4.86
C ASP A 26 -1.29 16.20 -5.88
N ILE A 27 -2.53 15.70 -5.78
CA ILE A 27 -3.65 16.10 -6.64
C ILE A 27 -4.42 17.27 -6.02
N SER A 28 -4.67 18.30 -6.85
CA SER A 28 -5.54 19.40 -6.47
C SER A 28 -7.00 18.96 -6.51
N ASN A 29 -7.68 18.98 -5.35
CA ASN A 29 -9.08 18.56 -5.18
C ASN A 29 -9.35 17.09 -5.54
N PRO A 30 -8.82 16.13 -4.76
CA PRO A 30 -9.09 14.71 -4.99
C PRO A 30 -10.59 14.40 -4.89
N PRO A 31 -11.13 13.46 -5.70
CA PRO A 31 -12.54 13.10 -5.70
C PRO A 31 -12.89 12.22 -4.51
N ILE A 32 -13.13 12.85 -3.38
CA ILE A 32 -13.43 12.18 -2.12
C ILE A 32 -14.93 12.14 -1.88
N ILE A 33 -15.43 10.99 -1.45
CA ILE A 33 -16.79 10.79 -0.95
C ILE A 33 -16.78 10.15 0.45
N SER A 34 -17.89 10.27 1.17
CA SER A 34 -18.04 9.63 2.48
C SER A 34 -18.40 8.16 2.36
N ASN A 35 -18.10 7.38 3.41
CA ASN A 35 -18.47 5.97 3.51
C ASN A 35 -20.00 5.77 3.41
N ASP A 36 -20.80 6.71 3.92
CA ASP A 36 -22.26 6.64 3.79
C ASP A 36 -22.74 6.69 2.34
N ILE A 37 -22.02 7.41 1.46
CA ILE A 37 -22.29 7.39 0.02
C ILE A 37 -21.86 6.06 -0.57
N VAL A 38 -20.65 5.59 -0.26
CA VAL A 38 -20.14 4.29 -0.74
C VAL A 38 -21.15 3.18 -0.45
N LYS A 39 -21.61 3.05 0.80
CA LYS A 39 -22.57 2.02 1.21
C LYS A 39 -23.87 2.05 0.42
N LYS A 40 -24.36 3.23 0.02
CA LYS A 40 -25.56 3.35 -0.81
C LYS A 40 -25.33 2.90 -2.25
N LEU A 41 -24.09 3.03 -2.75
CA LEU A 41 -23.74 2.72 -4.13
C LEU A 41 -23.36 1.26 -4.35
N VAL A 42 -23.01 0.52 -3.30
CA VAL A 42 -22.71 -0.93 -3.40
C VAL A 42 -23.92 -1.75 -3.90
N GLU A 43 -25.14 -1.24 -3.68
CA GLU A 43 -26.39 -1.94 -4.04
C GLU A 43 -26.99 -1.47 -5.38
N VAL A 44 -26.30 -0.57 -6.10
CA VAL A 44 -26.83 0.11 -7.29
C VAL A 44 -26.09 -0.37 -8.54
N TYR A 45 -26.76 -0.35 -9.70
CA TYR A 45 -26.11 -0.65 -10.97
C TYR A 45 -24.97 0.34 -11.26
N MET A 46 -23.89 -0.14 -11.86
CA MET A 46 -22.67 0.66 -12.05
C MET A 46 -22.91 1.98 -12.80
N ASP A 47 -23.70 1.93 -13.88
CA ASP A 47 -24.03 3.13 -14.67
C ASP A 47 -24.78 4.18 -13.83
N GLU A 48 -25.73 3.75 -13.00
CA GLU A 48 -26.47 4.63 -12.08
C GLU A 48 -25.55 5.20 -10.98
N ALA A 49 -24.59 4.40 -10.49
CA ALA A 49 -23.61 4.86 -9.52
C ALA A 49 -22.67 5.92 -10.12
N ILE A 50 -22.21 5.71 -11.36
CA ILE A 50 -21.42 6.69 -12.12
C ILE A 50 -22.20 7.99 -12.28
N ASP A 51 -23.43 7.93 -12.78
CA ASP A 51 -24.29 9.10 -12.98
C ASP A 51 -24.52 9.85 -11.67
N PHE A 52 -24.78 9.12 -10.57
CA PHE A 52 -24.94 9.72 -9.25
C PHE A 52 -23.67 10.45 -8.80
N ILE A 53 -22.50 9.82 -8.87
CA ILE A 53 -21.22 10.46 -8.49
C ILE A 53 -20.96 11.71 -9.33
N MET A 54 -21.17 11.64 -10.64
CA MET A 54 -21.01 12.79 -11.53
C MET A 54 -21.99 13.92 -11.21
N SER A 55 -23.23 13.58 -10.81
CA SER A 55 -24.24 14.56 -10.40
C SER A 55 -23.86 15.34 -9.14
N LEU A 56 -23.04 14.75 -8.26
CA LEU A 56 -22.44 15.41 -7.09
C LEU A 56 -21.29 16.36 -7.45
N GLY A 57 -20.93 16.47 -8.74
CA GLY A 57 -19.79 17.25 -9.21
C GLY A 57 -18.44 16.60 -8.91
N VAL A 58 -18.43 15.34 -8.45
CA VAL A 58 -17.20 14.57 -8.19
C VAL A 58 -16.69 14.04 -9.52
N LYS A 59 -15.43 14.34 -9.85
CA LYS A 59 -14.75 13.86 -11.06
C LYS A 59 -13.81 12.71 -10.70
N PRO A 60 -14.16 11.44 -10.97
CA PRO A 60 -13.31 10.30 -10.64
C PRO A 60 -11.91 10.42 -11.24
N LEU A 61 -10.92 9.83 -10.56
CA LEU A 61 -9.58 9.67 -11.12
C LEU A 61 -9.55 8.47 -12.05
N LEU A 62 -8.72 8.53 -13.08
CA LEU A 62 -8.45 7.35 -13.90
C LEU A 62 -7.61 6.34 -13.11
N ALA A 63 -7.80 5.04 -13.38
CA ALA A 63 -7.00 3.98 -12.76
C ALA A 63 -5.49 4.12 -12.97
N SER A 64 -5.05 4.88 -13.97
CA SER A 64 -3.65 5.24 -14.16
C SER A 64 -3.01 5.96 -12.96
N PHE A 65 -3.82 6.55 -12.08
CA PHE A 65 -3.39 7.14 -10.81
C PHE A 65 -2.89 6.08 -9.81
N LEU A 66 -3.35 4.83 -9.91
CA LEU A 66 -2.97 3.72 -9.02
C LEU A 66 -1.61 3.12 -9.39
N ALA A 67 -0.77 3.88 -10.06
CA ALA A 67 0.55 3.44 -10.44
C ALA A 67 1.49 3.53 -9.24
N GLU A 68 2.15 2.41 -8.94
CA GLU A 68 2.98 2.20 -7.76
C GLU A 68 4.44 2.11 -8.17
N ASP A 69 5.32 2.81 -7.44
CA ASP A 69 6.76 2.62 -7.54
C ASP A 69 7.16 1.31 -6.88
N ILE A 70 7.99 0.54 -7.58
CA ILE A 70 8.44 -0.77 -7.14
C ILE A 70 9.94 -0.77 -6.96
N TYR A 71 10.40 -1.36 -5.86
CA TYR A 71 11.80 -1.50 -5.50
C TYR A 71 12.11 -2.95 -5.06
N ALA A 72 13.34 -3.38 -5.33
CA ALA A 72 13.85 -4.66 -4.83
C ALA A 72 15.21 -4.47 -4.15
N LEU A 73 15.43 -5.17 -3.04
CA LEU A 73 16.70 -5.13 -2.30
C LEU A 73 17.74 -6.07 -2.96
N CYS A 74 18.71 -5.53 -3.68
CA CYS A 74 19.67 -6.36 -4.43
C CYS A 74 20.83 -6.89 -3.59
N ASN A 75 21.25 -6.11 -2.60
CA ASN A 75 22.20 -6.46 -1.55
C ASN A 75 21.81 -5.67 -0.28
N GLU A 76 22.53 -5.87 0.83
CA GLU A 76 22.18 -5.26 2.13
C GLU A 76 22.08 -3.71 2.08
N ASP A 77 22.74 -3.06 1.12
CA ASP A 77 22.88 -1.60 1.06
C ASP A 77 22.25 -0.94 -0.18
N SER A 78 21.52 -1.70 -1.03
CA SER A 78 21.02 -1.17 -2.31
C SER A 78 19.59 -1.59 -2.62
N LEU A 79 18.70 -0.59 -2.71
CA LEU A 79 17.40 -0.69 -3.33
C LEU A 79 17.50 -0.33 -4.81
N LEU A 80 17.04 -1.22 -5.66
CA LEU A 80 16.92 -0.98 -7.09
C LEU A 80 15.48 -0.59 -7.41
N PHE A 81 15.29 0.60 -8.00
CA PHE A 81 14.01 0.97 -8.61
C PHE A 81 13.76 0.11 -9.86
N ILE A 82 12.66 -0.63 -9.83
CA ILE A 82 12.25 -1.58 -10.87
C ILE A 82 11.42 -0.86 -11.94
N GLY A 83 10.58 0.09 -11.51
CA GLY A 83 9.68 0.84 -12.37
C GLY A 83 8.39 1.21 -11.64
N ARG A 84 7.49 1.84 -12.38
CA ARG A 84 6.16 2.22 -11.91
C ARG A 84 5.09 1.42 -12.67
N PHE A 85 4.25 0.69 -11.95
CA PHE A 85 3.26 -0.25 -12.54
C PHE A 85 1.88 -0.06 -11.91
N LEU A 86 0.82 -0.40 -12.63
CA LEU A 86 -0.55 -0.24 -12.14
C LEU A 86 -0.94 -1.39 -11.21
N GLY A 87 -1.40 -1.04 -9.99
CA GLY A 87 -2.02 -1.96 -9.04
C GLY A 87 -1.17 -3.17 -8.66
N GLY A 88 0.12 -2.96 -8.35
CA GLY A 88 1.03 -4.03 -7.94
C GLY A 88 1.38 -5.07 -9.02
N LEU A 89 0.79 -5.00 -10.23
CA LEU A 89 1.00 -5.97 -11.31
C LEU A 89 2.33 -5.71 -12.03
N VAL A 90 3.41 -6.16 -11.41
CA VAL A 90 4.74 -6.15 -12.04
C VAL A 90 4.81 -7.27 -13.08
N PRO A 91 5.05 -6.98 -14.36
CA PRO A 91 5.14 -8.03 -15.37
C PRO A 91 6.24 -9.03 -15.04
N ALA A 92 5.97 -10.33 -15.17
CA ALA A 92 6.90 -11.41 -14.80
C ALA A 92 8.27 -11.29 -15.47
N THR A 93 8.33 -10.70 -16.68
CA THR A 93 9.58 -10.45 -17.40
C THR A 93 10.48 -9.44 -16.69
N HIS A 94 9.93 -8.44 -16.01
CA HIS A 94 10.68 -7.52 -15.16
C HIS A 94 11.19 -8.28 -13.94
N ILE A 95 10.32 -8.96 -13.21
CA ILE A 95 10.66 -9.76 -12.02
C ILE A 95 11.80 -10.74 -12.33
N TYR A 96 11.72 -11.49 -13.43
CA TYR A 96 12.72 -12.47 -13.82
C TYR A 96 14.09 -11.85 -14.13
N LYS A 97 14.12 -10.73 -14.88
CA LYS A 97 15.36 -9.99 -15.15
C LYS A 97 16.03 -9.53 -13.87
N HIS A 98 15.25 -9.05 -12.89
CA HIS A 98 15.78 -8.56 -11.63
C HIS A 98 16.23 -9.70 -10.70
N ARG A 99 15.52 -10.83 -10.68
CA ARG A 99 15.96 -12.01 -9.91
C ARG A 99 17.33 -12.55 -10.33
N ALA A 100 17.67 -12.42 -11.62
CA ALA A 100 19.01 -12.78 -12.10
C ALA A 100 20.11 -11.84 -11.55
N LEU A 101 19.75 -10.59 -11.24
CA LEU A 101 20.66 -9.55 -10.75
C LEU A 101 20.67 -9.44 -9.22
N CYS A 102 19.56 -9.80 -8.58
CA CYS A 102 19.23 -9.50 -7.20
C CYS A 102 18.63 -10.76 -6.57
N LYS A 103 19.35 -11.38 -5.62
CA LYS A 103 18.77 -12.40 -4.74
C LYS A 103 18.04 -11.70 -3.59
N SER A 104 16.95 -10.99 -3.91
CA SER A 104 16.20 -10.26 -2.87
C SER A 104 15.23 -11.19 -2.17
N ASN A 105 15.24 -11.12 -0.83
CA ASN A 105 14.15 -11.65 0.00
C ASN A 105 13.09 -10.56 0.28
N LEU A 106 13.30 -9.32 -0.17
CA LEU A 106 12.45 -8.17 0.14
C LEU A 106 11.91 -7.53 -1.14
N PHE A 107 10.62 -7.22 -1.11
CA PHE A 107 9.89 -6.42 -2.07
C PHE A 107 9.35 -5.17 -1.37
N LEU A 108 9.46 -4.02 -2.03
CA LEU A 108 8.94 -2.75 -1.52
C LEU A 108 8.16 -2.07 -2.63
N HIS A 109 6.94 -1.65 -2.34
CA HIS A 109 6.15 -0.83 -3.26
C HIS A 109 5.47 0.34 -2.56
N SER A 110 5.06 1.33 -3.34
CA SER A 110 4.35 2.51 -2.84
C SER A 110 2.84 2.38 -2.99
N HIS A 111 2.04 2.81 -2.02
CA HIS A 111 0.61 3.03 -2.22
C HIS A 111 0.30 4.52 -2.48
N PRO A 112 -0.36 4.87 -3.61
CA PRO A 112 -0.73 6.25 -3.91
C PRO A 112 -1.90 6.77 -3.05
N VAL A 113 -2.66 5.88 -2.42
CA VAL A 113 -3.65 6.21 -1.38
C VAL A 113 -3.02 6.07 0.01
N PRO A 114 -3.52 6.77 1.06
CA PRO A 114 -2.89 6.83 2.38
C PRO A 114 -3.11 5.55 3.20
N LEU A 115 -2.81 4.39 2.63
CA LEU A 115 -2.98 3.08 3.26
C LEU A 115 -1.61 2.38 3.33
N PRO A 116 -0.81 2.60 4.38
CA PRO A 116 0.51 1.98 4.55
C PRO A 116 0.39 0.54 5.09
N ILE A 117 -0.52 -0.25 4.54
CA ILE A 117 -0.78 -1.64 4.92
C ILE A 117 -0.78 -2.42 3.61
N PRO A 118 0.07 -3.46 3.45
CA PRO A 118 0.00 -4.35 2.30
C PRO A 118 -1.42 -4.89 2.13
N SER A 119 -1.92 -4.93 0.91
CA SER A 119 -3.19 -5.57 0.56
C SER A 119 -3.05 -7.10 0.58
N PRO A 120 -4.16 -7.84 0.65
CA PRO A 120 -4.14 -9.29 0.43
C PRO A 120 -3.43 -9.69 -0.86
N GLU A 121 -3.64 -8.92 -1.94
CA GLU A 121 -3.04 -9.12 -3.25
C GLU A 121 -1.52 -8.98 -3.23
N ASP A 122 -0.99 -8.04 -2.43
CA ASP A 122 0.45 -7.86 -2.24
C ASP A 122 1.07 -9.09 -1.58
N ILE A 123 0.41 -9.63 -0.55
CA ILE A 123 0.90 -10.84 0.14
C ILE A 123 0.85 -12.07 -0.77
N VAL A 124 -0.21 -12.22 -1.57
CA VAL A 124 -0.32 -13.30 -2.56
C VAL A 124 0.78 -13.16 -3.60
N SER A 125 1.03 -11.95 -4.09
CA SER A 125 2.09 -11.66 -5.05
C SER A 125 3.48 -11.96 -4.47
N ALA A 126 3.75 -11.52 -3.24
CA ALA A 126 4.98 -11.83 -2.50
C ALA A 126 5.19 -13.35 -2.39
N THR A 127 4.13 -14.10 -2.10
CA THR A 127 4.15 -15.57 -2.01
C THR A 127 4.47 -16.22 -3.35
N GLN A 128 3.77 -15.82 -4.42
CA GLN A 128 3.93 -16.39 -5.76
C GLN A 128 5.32 -16.12 -6.34
N ILE A 129 5.83 -14.91 -6.10
CA ILE A 129 7.17 -14.55 -6.52
C ILE A 129 8.16 -15.27 -5.62
N GLY A 130 7.90 -15.41 -4.32
CA GLY A 130 8.77 -16.08 -3.35
C GLY A 130 9.67 -15.09 -2.60
N TYR A 131 9.15 -13.90 -2.31
CA TYR A 131 9.77 -12.94 -1.40
C TYR A 131 9.45 -13.33 0.05
N GLY A 132 10.42 -13.12 0.95
CA GLY A 132 10.29 -13.38 2.38
C GLY A 132 9.86 -12.16 3.19
N VAL A 133 9.89 -10.96 2.60
CA VAL A 133 9.48 -9.71 3.21
C VAL A 133 8.70 -8.87 2.19
N GLU A 134 7.54 -8.38 2.62
CA GLU A 134 6.69 -7.49 1.85
C GLU A 134 6.63 -6.13 2.55
N CYS A 135 6.87 -5.05 1.81
CA CYS A 135 6.94 -3.70 2.36
C CYS A 135 6.08 -2.73 1.53
N VAL A 136 5.30 -1.92 2.23
CA VAL A 136 4.54 -0.83 1.63
C VAL A 136 4.98 0.49 2.23
N VAL A 137 5.26 1.47 1.37
CA VAL A 137 5.41 2.87 1.76
C VAL A 137 4.23 3.70 1.26
N SER A 138 3.68 4.56 2.10
CA SER A 138 2.58 5.43 1.69
C SER A 138 2.66 6.79 2.35
N LYS A 139 2.44 7.85 1.58
CA LYS A 139 2.22 9.19 2.13
C LYS A 139 0.83 9.24 2.74
N ILE A 140 0.75 9.55 4.04
CA ILE A 140 -0.50 9.61 4.81
C ILE A 140 -0.96 11.06 5.05
N SER A 141 -0.09 12.03 4.72
CA SER A 141 -0.40 13.45 4.58
C SER A 141 0.67 14.13 3.71
N SER A 142 0.53 15.43 3.46
CA SER A 142 1.57 16.22 2.77
C SER A 142 2.91 16.34 3.53
N ARG A 143 2.97 15.93 4.81
CA ARG A 143 4.16 16.05 5.66
C ARG A 143 4.62 14.74 6.28
N ARG A 144 3.87 13.67 6.09
CA ARG A 144 4.09 12.41 6.80
C ARG A 144 3.85 11.22 5.88
N ALA A 145 4.75 10.26 5.96
CA ALA A 145 4.60 8.96 5.33
C ALA A 145 4.81 7.86 6.37
N MET A 146 4.33 6.67 6.05
CA MET A 146 4.51 5.47 6.84
C MET A 146 5.06 4.38 5.94
N LEU A 147 6.04 3.64 6.44
CA LEU A 147 6.51 2.40 5.85
C LEU A 147 6.12 1.25 6.77
N THR A 148 5.55 0.19 6.22
CA THR A 148 5.23 -1.04 6.92
C THR A 148 5.88 -2.21 6.21
N CYS A 149 6.61 -3.05 6.93
CA CYS A 149 7.15 -4.29 6.39
C CYS A 149 6.68 -5.50 7.20
N ILE A 150 6.39 -6.60 6.53
CA ILE A 150 5.93 -7.86 7.13
C ILE A 150 6.90 -8.96 6.73
N GLU A 151 7.35 -9.73 7.72
CA GLU A 151 8.15 -10.93 7.54
C GLU A 151 7.48 -12.10 8.29
N PRO A 152 6.90 -13.09 7.60
CA PRO A 152 6.28 -14.24 8.25
C PRO A 152 7.32 -15.09 8.99
N PHE A 153 6.96 -15.64 10.14
CA PHE A 153 7.85 -16.54 10.90
C PHE A 153 8.08 -17.88 10.21
N THR A 154 7.08 -18.36 9.46
CA THR A 154 7.12 -19.66 8.78
C THR A 154 6.85 -19.50 7.28
N ASP A 155 5.62 -19.08 6.95
CA ASP A 155 5.16 -18.83 5.58
C ASP A 155 3.99 -17.84 5.61
N TRP A 156 3.63 -17.34 4.43
CA TRP A 156 2.58 -16.34 4.25
C TRP A 156 1.16 -16.84 4.53
N SER A 157 0.91 -18.15 4.59
CA SER A 157 -0.45 -18.71 4.67
C SER A 157 -1.20 -18.25 5.93
N LYS A 158 -0.49 -18.15 7.07
CA LYS A 158 -1.08 -17.65 8.32
C LYS A 158 -1.33 -16.15 8.30
N VAL A 159 -0.48 -15.40 7.63
CA VAL A 159 -0.67 -13.96 7.40
C VAL A 159 -1.92 -13.75 6.53
N ILE A 160 -2.01 -14.43 5.39
CA ILE A 160 -3.16 -14.37 4.46
C ILE A 160 -4.47 -14.70 5.19
N ALA A 161 -4.51 -15.78 5.96
CA ALA A 161 -5.72 -16.20 6.68
C ALA A 161 -6.22 -15.19 7.74
N SER A 162 -5.39 -14.21 8.11
CA SER A 162 -5.75 -13.19 9.10
C SER A 162 -6.22 -11.87 8.47
N TYR A 163 -6.18 -11.74 7.13
CA TYR A 163 -6.56 -10.51 6.45
C TYR A 163 -8.04 -10.17 6.53
N ASP A 164 -8.92 -11.15 6.67
CA ASP A 164 -10.36 -10.89 6.81
C ASP A 164 -10.66 -9.97 8.01
N ASP A 165 -9.95 -10.15 9.12
CA ASP A 165 -10.05 -9.32 10.34
C ASP A 165 -9.54 -7.87 10.14
N ILE A 166 -8.73 -7.65 9.10
CA ILE A 166 -8.12 -6.36 8.76
C ILE A 166 -8.97 -5.62 7.74
N VAL A 167 -9.49 -6.34 6.73
CA VAL A 167 -10.30 -5.77 5.64
C VAL A 167 -11.54 -5.09 6.18
N GLU A 168 -12.25 -5.68 7.14
CA GLU A 168 -13.45 -5.07 7.74
C GLU A 168 -13.15 -3.68 8.32
N LYS A 169 -12.00 -3.53 8.99
CA LYS A 169 -11.57 -2.25 9.56
C LYS A 169 -11.21 -1.24 8.49
N VAL A 170 -10.52 -1.66 7.42
CA VAL A 170 -10.22 -0.79 6.27
C VAL A 170 -11.50 -0.31 5.59
N LEU A 171 -12.54 -1.16 5.51
CA LEU A 171 -13.85 -0.80 4.95
C LEU A 171 -14.70 0.09 5.89
N SER A 172 -14.24 0.34 7.11
CA SER A 172 -14.93 1.20 8.09
C SER A 172 -14.46 2.65 8.07
N VAL A 173 -13.43 3.00 7.29
CA VAL A 173 -12.88 4.36 7.25
C VAL A 173 -13.91 5.38 6.78
N ALA A 174 -13.74 6.64 7.18
CA ALA A 174 -14.74 7.67 6.94
C ALA A 174 -14.89 8.08 5.46
N ARG A 175 -13.82 7.97 4.66
CA ARG A 175 -13.73 8.59 3.34
C ARG A 175 -13.06 7.68 2.32
N TYR A 176 -13.47 7.83 1.07
CA TYR A 176 -12.98 7.06 -0.07
C TYR A 176 -12.68 7.98 -1.25
N VAL A 177 -11.65 7.65 -2.02
CA VAL A 177 -11.39 8.25 -3.33
C VAL A 177 -12.11 7.45 -4.41
N VAL A 178 -12.70 8.15 -5.39
CA VAL A 178 -13.39 7.52 -6.51
C VAL A 178 -12.45 7.36 -7.70
N ILE A 179 -12.32 6.13 -8.18
CA ILE A 179 -11.52 5.76 -9.34
C ILE A 179 -12.44 5.20 -10.44
N ILE A 180 -12.12 5.46 -11.71
CA ILE A 180 -12.80 4.90 -12.88
C ILE A 180 -11.79 4.21 -13.82
N ASP A 181 -12.16 3.05 -14.33
CA ASP A 181 -11.44 2.32 -15.39
C ASP A 181 -12.44 1.83 -16.45
N GLY A 182 -12.47 2.52 -17.60
CA GLY A 182 -13.49 2.26 -18.61
C GLY A 182 -14.91 2.45 -18.05
N SER A 183 -15.67 1.35 -17.96
CA SER A 183 -17.04 1.31 -17.40
C SER A 183 -17.10 0.93 -15.92
N ASP A 184 -15.97 0.63 -15.29
CA ASP A 184 -15.91 0.19 -13.90
C ASP A 184 -15.54 1.34 -12.97
N MET A 185 -16.12 1.35 -11.77
CA MET A 185 -15.81 2.30 -10.70
C MET A 185 -15.32 1.56 -9.46
N ALA A 186 -14.29 2.10 -8.81
CA ALA A 186 -13.78 1.60 -7.54
C ALA A 186 -13.73 2.72 -6.50
N PHE A 187 -13.95 2.34 -5.24
CA PHE A 187 -13.83 3.21 -4.08
C PHE A 187 -12.64 2.76 -3.24
N LEU A 188 -11.56 3.55 -3.23
CA LEU A 188 -10.38 3.21 -2.44
C LEU A 188 -10.37 3.97 -1.11
N PRO A 189 -9.99 3.33 0.00
CA PRO A 189 -10.00 3.96 1.30
C PRO A 189 -9.05 5.16 1.36
N MET A 190 -9.50 6.25 1.97
CA MET A 190 -8.71 7.46 2.23
C MET A 190 -8.79 7.84 3.73
N PRO A 191 -8.24 6.99 4.61
CA PRO A 191 -8.22 7.27 6.05
C PRO A 191 -7.53 8.60 6.37
N SER A 192 -7.98 9.24 7.43
CA SER A 192 -7.23 10.29 8.12
C SER A 192 -5.99 9.72 8.79
N VAL A 193 -5.06 10.60 9.20
CA VAL A 193 -3.83 10.20 9.90
C VAL A 193 -4.15 9.38 11.17
N ASP A 194 -5.16 9.77 11.94
CA ASP A 194 -5.56 9.05 13.16
C ASP A 194 -6.16 7.67 12.84
N GLU A 195 -6.97 7.58 11.78
CA GLU A 195 -7.50 6.29 11.30
C GLU A 195 -6.36 5.38 10.84
N VAL A 196 -5.34 5.90 10.14
CA VAL A 196 -4.15 5.12 9.77
C VAL A 196 -3.47 4.53 10.99
N PHE A 197 -3.20 5.32 12.04
CA PHE A 197 -2.57 4.80 13.25
C PHE A 197 -3.42 3.73 13.95
N SER A 198 -4.73 3.92 13.99
CA SER A 198 -5.67 2.93 14.54
C SER A 198 -5.67 1.62 13.75
N LEU A 199 -5.65 1.72 12.41
CA LEU A 199 -5.53 0.58 11.51
C LEU A 199 -4.20 -0.15 11.68
N LEU A 200 -3.07 0.56 11.71
CA LEU A 200 -1.75 -0.05 11.92
C LEU A 200 -1.64 -0.73 13.28
N SER A 201 -2.18 -0.13 14.35
CA SER A 201 -2.21 -0.76 15.67
C SER A 201 -3.04 -2.05 15.65
N SER A 202 -4.16 -2.06 14.94
CA SER A 202 -5.00 -3.25 14.77
C SER A 202 -4.27 -4.33 13.96
N PHE A 203 -3.66 -3.92 12.84
CA PHE A 203 -2.90 -4.78 11.93
C PHE A 203 -1.75 -5.47 12.66
N LYS A 204 -0.96 -4.70 13.43
CA LYS A 204 0.11 -5.20 14.30
C LYS A 204 -0.39 -6.31 15.21
N LYS A 205 -1.47 -6.04 15.96
CA LYS A 205 -2.01 -6.98 16.93
C LYS A 205 -2.47 -8.31 16.29
N VAL A 206 -3.04 -8.23 15.08
CA VAL A 206 -3.50 -9.42 14.34
C VAL A 206 -2.32 -10.24 13.82
N LEU A 207 -1.26 -9.58 13.34
CA LEU A 207 -0.13 -10.25 12.68
C LEU A 207 1.03 -10.67 13.60
N GLU A 208 1.21 -10.03 14.76
CA GLU A 208 2.28 -10.33 15.71
C GLU A 208 2.45 -11.84 16.06
N PRO A 209 1.39 -12.66 16.13
CA PRO A 209 1.55 -14.10 16.36
C PRO A 209 2.18 -14.87 15.18
N TYR A 210 2.16 -14.30 13.97
CA TYR A 210 2.47 -14.99 12.72
C TYR A 210 3.64 -14.38 11.96
N ALA A 211 3.95 -13.11 12.22
CA ALA A 211 4.96 -12.36 11.50
C ALA A 211 5.64 -11.33 12.40
N LYS A 212 6.88 -11.00 12.05
CA LYS A 212 7.54 -9.78 12.49
C LYS A 212 7.00 -8.63 11.65
N VAL A 213 6.62 -7.53 12.30
CA VAL A 213 6.11 -6.34 11.61
C VAL A 213 6.96 -5.13 12.01
N LEU A 214 7.51 -4.44 11.02
CA LEU A 214 8.20 -3.17 11.16
C LEU A 214 7.24 -2.04 10.78
N TYR A 215 7.23 -0.98 11.57
CA TYR A 215 6.56 0.28 11.24
C TYR A 215 7.57 1.40 11.33
N VAL A 216 7.62 2.25 10.32
CA VAL A 216 8.48 3.42 10.31
C VAL A 216 7.62 4.63 10.02
N ASP A 217 7.64 5.58 10.95
CA ASP A 217 7.05 6.89 10.82
C ASP A 217 8.06 7.86 10.23
N ILE A 218 7.69 8.53 9.14
CA ILE A 218 8.60 9.35 8.33
C ILE A 218 8.06 10.79 8.27
N ASP A 219 8.80 11.72 8.87
CA ASP A 219 8.57 13.17 8.75
C ASP A 219 9.22 13.67 7.46
N LEU A 220 8.39 13.89 6.44
CA LEU A 220 8.82 14.33 5.11
C LEU A 220 9.42 15.74 5.15
N SER A 221 9.00 16.57 6.10
CA SER A 221 9.44 17.97 6.20
C SER A 221 10.83 18.10 6.81
N LYS A 222 11.15 17.24 7.78
CA LYS A 222 12.45 17.21 8.46
C LYS A 222 13.42 16.20 7.85
N LYS A 223 12.95 15.37 6.92
CA LYS A 223 13.67 14.21 6.37
C LYS A 223 14.19 13.30 7.49
N ALA A 224 13.33 13.02 8.46
CA ALA A 224 13.64 12.23 9.64
C ALA A 224 12.63 11.08 9.78
N PHE A 225 13.01 10.01 10.47
CA PHE A 225 12.15 8.85 10.68
C PHE A 225 12.35 8.23 12.08
N ILE A 226 11.33 7.48 12.54
CA ILE A 226 11.28 6.81 13.85
C ILE A 226 10.64 5.43 13.63
N TYR A 227 11.18 4.36 14.22
CA TYR A 227 10.69 2.98 14.10
C TYR A 227 10.77 2.19 15.41
#